data_AF-A0A942FEG1-F1
#
_entry.id   AF-A0A942FEG1-F1
#
_cell.length_a   1.000
_cell.length_b   1.000
_cell.length_c   1.000
_cell.angle_alpha   90.00
_cell.angle_beta   90.00
_cell.angle_gamma   90.00
#
_symmetry.space_group_name_H-M   'P 1'
#
loop_
_entity.id
_entity.type
_entity.pdbx_description
1 polymer ?
#
loop_
_entity_poly.entity_id
_entity_poly.type
_entity_poly.pdbx_seq_one_letter_code
_entity_poly.pdbx_strand_id
1 'polypeptide(L)'
;MKTSTRYSQVLNLGARTNAILATYPFSGEKGKTFLLLIQYPDQKQAEKALQSFLKAYMPEAPSSKAVKTENGKWASARIHQKHVLVVFDAPSVEKTEQLIEAVVKKLPGR
;
A
#
# COMPACT_ATOMS: atom_id res chain seq x y z
N MET A 1 18.60 -30.63 -7.78
CA MET A 1 18.01 -29.78 -6.72
C MET A 1 17.55 -28.47 -7.34
N LYS A 2 16.24 -28.23 -7.46
CA LYS A 2 15.70 -26.90 -7.78
C LYS A 2 15.20 -26.29 -6.47
N THR A 3 15.96 -25.39 -5.87
CA THR A 3 15.48 -24.57 -4.76
C THR A 3 14.56 -23.51 -5.34
N SER A 4 13.27 -23.83 -5.39
CA SER A 4 12.23 -22.91 -5.83
C SER A 4 12.13 -21.75 -4.84
N THR A 5 12.45 -20.57 -5.34
CA THR A 5 12.25 -19.21 -4.85
C THR A 5 11.27 -19.05 -3.67
N ARG A 6 11.75 -18.47 -2.57
CA ARG A 6 10.90 -17.98 -1.47
C ARG A 6 9.97 -16.88 -2.00
N TYR A 7 8.69 -17.17 -2.16
CA TYR A 7 7.67 -16.13 -2.30
C TYR A 7 7.52 -15.45 -0.94
N SER A 8 8.00 -14.22 -0.82
CA SER A 8 7.79 -13.43 0.38
C SER A 8 6.29 -13.10 0.49
N GLN A 9 5.63 -13.62 1.52
CA GLN A 9 4.25 -13.27 1.87
C GLN A 9 4.20 -11.86 2.50
N VAL A 10 4.74 -10.85 1.80
CA VAL A 10 4.96 -9.49 2.31
C VAL A 10 3.66 -8.85 2.82
N LEU A 11 2.55 -9.12 2.13
CA LEU A 11 1.23 -8.61 2.46
C LEU A 11 0.34 -9.65 3.15
N ASN A 12 0.87 -10.83 3.50
CA ASN A 12 0.12 -11.89 4.19
C ASN A 12 -1.30 -12.15 3.63
N LEU A 13 -1.41 -12.18 2.30
CA LEU A 13 -2.68 -12.43 1.61
C LEU A 13 -3.09 -13.89 1.85
N GLY A 14 -4.35 -14.09 2.25
CA GLY A 14 -4.91 -15.41 2.53
C GLY A 14 -6.33 -15.55 1.98
N ALA A 15 -6.93 -16.73 2.11
CA ALA A 15 -8.26 -17.02 1.58
C ALA A 15 -9.39 -16.12 2.12
N ARG A 16 -9.14 -15.36 3.20
CA ARG A 16 -10.09 -14.43 3.83
C ARG A 16 -9.69 -12.96 3.67
N THR A 17 -8.75 -12.65 2.78
CA THR A 17 -8.36 -11.27 2.46
C THR A 17 -8.90 -10.88 1.09
N ASN A 18 -9.61 -9.76 1.00
CA ASN A 18 -10.04 -9.21 -0.29
C ASN A 18 -9.05 -8.11 -0.68
N ALA A 19 -8.53 -8.14 -1.90
CA ALA A 19 -7.59 -7.14 -2.39
C ALA A 19 -8.01 -6.62 -3.76
N ILE A 20 -7.90 -5.31 -3.96
CA ILE A 20 -8.15 -4.64 -5.24
C ILE A 20 -6.95 -3.75 -5.56
N LEU A 21 -6.46 -3.85 -6.80
CA LEU A 21 -5.47 -2.94 -7.36
C LEU A 21 -6.16 -2.03 -8.39
N ALA A 22 -6.22 -0.74 -8.10
CA ALA A 22 -6.79 0.28 -8.97
C ALA A 22 -5.70 1.16 -9.57
N THR A 23 -5.92 1.62 -10.80
CA THR A 23 -5.02 2.54 -11.49
C THR A 23 -5.65 3.92 -11.58
N TYR A 24 -4.90 4.95 -11.19
CA TYR A 24 -5.30 6.35 -11.22
C TYR A 24 -4.37 7.15 -12.13
N PRO A 25 -4.89 7.74 -13.23
CA PRO A 25 -4.15 8.76 -13.95
C PRO A 25 -4.24 10.10 -13.21
N PHE A 26 -3.11 10.77 -13.00
CA PHE A 26 -3.12 12.17 -12.58
C PHE A 26 -3.00 13.07 -13.81
N SER A 27 -3.95 13.99 -13.98
CA SER A 27 -3.97 14.93 -15.09
C SER A 27 -2.71 15.80 -15.09
N GLY A 28 -2.04 15.89 -16.24
CA GLY A 28 -0.83 16.72 -16.41
C GLY A 28 0.49 15.99 -16.15
N GLU A 29 0.47 14.72 -15.74
CA GLU A 29 1.68 13.95 -15.45
C GLU A 29 1.83 12.70 -16.32
N LYS A 30 3.05 12.43 -16.79
CA LYS A 30 3.39 11.17 -17.44
C LYS A 30 3.59 10.09 -16.36
N GLY A 31 2.63 9.17 -16.27
CA GLY A 31 2.70 8.02 -15.37
C GLY A 31 1.35 7.53 -14.90
N LYS A 32 1.33 6.34 -14.33
CA LYS A 32 0.17 5.77 -13.64
C LYS A 32 0.48 5.71 -12.16
N THR A 33 -0.48 6.07 -11.32
CA THR A 33 -0.42 5.80 -9.89
C THR A 33 -1.29 4.59 -9.59
N PHE A 34 -0.80 3.72 -8.72
CA PHE A 34 -1.55 2.53 -8.32
C PHE A 34 -2.00 2.65 -6.88
N LEU A 35 -3.22 2.23 -6.61
CA LEU A 35 -3.75 2.06 -5.24
C LEU A 35 -4.06 0.58 -5.03
N LEU A 36 -3.38 -0.01 -4.08
CA LEU A 36 -3.70 -1.32 -3.55
C LEU A 36 -4.51 -1.15 -2.25
N LEU A 37 -5.76 -1.63 -2.27
CA LEU A 37 -6.61 -1.69 -1.08
C LEU A 37 -6.79 -3.15 -0.70
N ILE A 38 -6.51 -3.47 0.56
CA ILE A 38 -6.63 -4.83 1.10
C ILE A 38 -7.49 -4.79 2.34
N GLN A 39 -8.54 -5.60 2.37
CA GLN A 39 -9.38 -5.84 3.53
C GLN A 39 -8.97 -7.16 4.20
N TYR A 40 -8.61 -7.07 5.47
CA TYR A 40 -8.30 -8.22 6.33
C TYR A 40 -9.52 -8.62 7.17
N PRO A 41 -9.54 -9.82 7.76
CA PRO A 41 -10.60 -10.24 8.66
C PRO A 41 -10.74 -9.33 9.89
N ASP A 42 -9.61 -8.84 10.40
CA ASP A 42 -9.54 -7.99 11.58
C ASP A 42 -8.38 -6.98 11.50
N GLN A 43 -8.39 -6.00 12.41
CA GLN A 43 -7.38 -4.95 12.48
C GLN A 43 -5.98 -5.50 12.81
N LYS A 44 -5.87 -6.51 13.68
CA LYS A 44 -4.58 -7.07 14.09
C LYS A 44 -3.84 -7.69 12.92
N GLN A 45 -4.56 -8.35 12.01
CA GLN A 45 -4.00 -8.89 10.78
C GLN A 45 -3.58 -7.79 9.81
N ALA A 46 -4.38 -6.72 9.68
CA ALA A 46 -4.03 -5.56 8.87
C ALA A 46 -2.75 -4.87 9.38
N GLU A 47 -2.62 -4.68 10.70
CA GLU A 47 -1.42 -4.11 11.32
C GLU A 47 -0.18 -4.96 11.05
N LYS A 48 -0.29 -6.28 11.24
CA LYS A 48 0.81 -7.22 10.97
C LYS A 48 1.25 -7.19 9.50
N ALA A 49 0.30 -7.11 8.58
CA ALA A 49 0.59 -7.03 7.16
C ALA A 49 1.25 -5.70 6.79
N LEU A 50 0.77 -4.56 7.33
CA LEU A 50 1.40 -3.26 7.12
C LEU A 50 2.85 -3.26 7.63
N GLN A 51 3.09 -3.75 8.85
CA GLN A 51 4.45 -3.80 9.40
C GLN A 51 5.39 -4.68 8.56
N SER A 52 4.87 -5.81 8.07
CA SER A 52 5.64 -6.70 7.19
C SER A 52 5.95 -6.03 5.85
N PHE A 53 4.99 -5.29 5.29
CA PHE A 53 5.17 -4.50 4.08
C PHE A 53 6.21 -3.40 4.26
N LEU A 54 6.10 -2.59 5.32
CA LEU A 54 7.05 -1.52 5.61
C LEU A 54 8.47 -2.07 5.79
N LYS A 55 8.63 -3.17 6.54
CA LYS A 55 9.93 -3.80 6.73
C LYS A 55 10.56 -4.32 5.44
N ALA A 56 9.75 -4.87 4.54
CA ALA A 56 10.24 -5.48 3.31
C ALA A 56 10.44 -4.47 2.16
N TYR A 57 9.60 -3.44 2.09
CA TYR A 57 9.49 -2.56 0.92
C TYR A 57 9.86 -1.10 1.22
N MET A 58 9.81 -0.69 2.49
CA MET A 58 10.15 0.66 2.92
C MET A 58 11.10 0.64 4.14
N PRO A 59 12.18 -0.17 4.13
CA PRO A 59 13.03 -0.34 5.31
C PRO A 59 13.76 0.94 5.72
N GLU A 60 14.00 1.84 4.76
CA GLU A 60 14.68 3.12 4.96
C GLU A 60 13.71 4.30 5.08
N ALA A 61 12.40 4.06 5.06
CA ALA A 61 11.47 5.16 5.31
C ALA A 61 11.69 5.63 6.77
N PRO A 62 12.13 6.88 7.01
CA PRO A 62 12.01 7.46 8.33
C PRO A 62 10.52 7.43 8.72
N SER A 63 10.17 7.77 9.97
CA SER A 63 8.79 7.83 10.49
C SER A 63 7.70 8.47 9.58
N SER A 64 8.11 9.14 8.51
CA SER A 64 7.39 9.35 7.24
C SER A 64 6.63 8.12 6.72
N LYS A 65 5.33 8.29 6.49
CA LYS A 65 4.45 7.28 5.88
C LYS A 65 4.73 7.04 4.39
N ALA A 66 5.66 7.78 3.79
CA ALA A 66 6.00 7.73 2.37
C ALA A 66 7.52 7.59 2.13
N VAL A 67 7.89 6.93 1.04
CA VAL A 67 9.27 6.77 0.56
C VAL A 67 9.34 7.16 -0.91
N LYS A 68 10.46 7.75 -1.32
CA LYS A 68 10.76 7.95 -2.74
C LYS A 68 11.45 6.69 -3.28
N THR A 69 10.91 6.12 -4.33
CA THR A 69 11.42 4.91 -4.99
C THR A 69 12.50 5.25 -6.01
N GLU A 70 13.26 4.25 -6.45
CA GLU A 70 14.38 4.41 -7.40
C GLU A 70 13.99 5.08 -8.72
N ASN A 71 12.75 4.88 -9.16
CA ASN A 71 12.17 5.53 -10.35
C ASN A 71 11.80 7.02 -10.14
N GLY A 72 12.14 7.59 -8.98
CA GLY A 72 11.87 8.98 -8.61
C GLY A 72 10.41 9.28 -8.23
N LYS A 73 9.55 8.26 -8.17
CA LYS A 73 8.15 8.37 -7.72
C LYS A 73 8.04 8.10 -6.21
N TRP A 74 6.84 8.21 -5.69
CA TRP A 74 6.53 8.08 -4.27
C TRP A 74 5.61 6.90 -4.02
N ALA A 75 5.91 6.15 -2.97
CA ALA A 75 5.06 5.13 -2.41
C ALA A 75 4.69 5.49 -0.96
N SER A 76 3.46 5.20 -0.56
CA SER A 76 2.97 5.42 0.81
C SER A 76 2.08 4.27 1.23
N ALA A 77 2.09 3.92 2.51
CA ALA A 77 1.24 2.89 3.06
C ALA A 77 0.55 3.36 4.34
N ARG A 78 -0.72 3.02 4.49
CA ARG A 78 -1.52 3.38 5.67
C ARG A 78 -2.49 2.28 6.05
N ILE A 79 -2.74 2.17 7.35
CA ILE A 79 -3.82 1.35 7.89
C ILE A 79 -5.03 2.20 8.23
N HIS A 80 -6.22 1.66 7.97
CA HIS A 80 -7.49 2.17 8.45
C HIS A 80 -8.38 1.00 8.90
N GLN A 81 -8.48 0.80 10.22
CA GLN A 81 -9.17 -0.35 10.83
C GLN A 81 -8.63 -1.68 10.28
N LYS A 82 -9.48 -2.50 9.65
CA LYS A 82 -9.12 -3.77 9.00
C LYS A 82 -8.61 -3.62 7.56
N HIS A 83 -8.36 -2.39 7.10
CA HIS A 83 -7.90 -2.13 5.73
C HIS A 83 -6.45 -1.64 5.71
N VAL A 84 -5.67 -2.15 4.76
CA VAL A 84 -4.36 -1.61 4.38
C VAL A 84 -4.48 -0.97 3.01
N LEU A 85 -4.00 0.25 2.90
CA LEU A 85 -3.92 1.02 1.68
C LEU A 85 -2.45 1.21 1.34
N VAL A 86 -2.07 0.95 0.10
CA VAL A 86 -0.73 1.25 -0.42
C VAL A 86 -0.88 1.99 -1.73
N VAL A 87 -0.23 3.15 -1.83
CA VAL A 87 -0.10 3.91 -3.06
C VAL A 87 1.29 3.70 -3.62
N PHE A 88 1.38 3.44 -4.92
CA PHE A 88 2.64 3.30 -5.67
C PHE A 88 2.68 4.29 -6.83
N ASP A 89 3.89 4.65 -7.23
CA ASP A 89 4.17 5.49 -8.40
C ASP A 89 3.41 6.83 -8.40
N ALA A 90 3.18 7.39 -7.21
CA ALA A 90 2.65 8.74 -7.10
C ALA A 90 3.73 9.75 -7.45
N PRO A 91 3.38 10.88 -8.05
CA PRO A 91 4.37 11.87 -8.43
C PRO A 91 4.86 12.74 -7.27
N SER A 92 4.10 12.80 -6.17
CA SER A 92 4.46 13.52 -4.96
C SER A 92 3.89 12.84 -3.72
N VAL A 93 4.41 13.17 -2.54
CA VAL A 93 3.87 12.71 -1.25
C VAL A 93 2.42 13.16 -1.09
N GLU A 94 2.12 14.41 -1.45
CA GLU A 94 0.78 14.99 -1.35
C GLU A 94 -0.23 14.21 -2.19
N LYS A 95 0.17 13.72 -3.36
CA LYS A 95 -0.69 12.86 -4.20
C LYS A 95 -0.95 11.49 -3.58
N THR A 96 0.02 10.91 -2.87
CA THR A 96 -0.23 9.68 -2.10
C THR A 96 -1.28 9.92 -1.00
N GLU A 97 -1.10 10.98 -0.21
CA GLU A 97 -2.01 11.30 0.90
C GLU A 97 -3.41 11.70 0.41
N GLN A 98 -3.51 12.49 -0.65
CA GLN A 98 -4.80 12.84 -1.27
C GLN A 98 -5.59 11.58 -1.66
N LEU A 99 -4.93 10.60 -2.28
CA LEU A 99 -5.59 9.38 -2.72
C LEU A 99 -5.99 8.49 -1.53
N ILE A 100 -5.10 8.35 -0.54
CA ILE A 100 -5.39 7.61 0.70
C ILE A 100 -6.58 8.22 1.43
N GLU A 101 -6.58 9.53 1.66
CA GLU A 101 -7.67 10.24 2.35
C GLU A 101 -9.00 10.14 1.59
N ALA A 102 -8.98 10.25 0.26
CA ALA A 102 -10.17 10.09 -0.57
C ALA A 102 -10.80 8.70 -0.44
N VAL A 103 -9.97 7.65 -0.30
CA VAL A 103 -10.44 6.27 -0.11
C VAL A 103 -10.91 6.06 1.32
N VAL A 104 -10.15 6.51 2.31
CA VAL A 104 -10.51 6.40 3.74
C VAL A 104 -11.89 7.01 4.01
N LYS A 105 -12.21 8.16 3.42
CA LYS A 105 -13.53 8.81 3.55
C LYS A 105 -14.69 7.98 2.98
N LYS A 106 -14.41 7.05 2.06
CA LYS A 106 -15.41 6.17 1.44
C LYS A 106 -15.49 4.79 2.08
N LEU A 107 -14.52 4.44 2.93
CA LEU A 107 -14.57 3.18 3.66
C LEU A 107 -15.65 3.27 4.76
N PRO A 108 -16.41 2.19 4.99
CA PRO A 108 -17.44 2.20 6.01
C PRO A 108 -16.84 2.46 7.39
N GLY A 109 -17.36 3.48 8.08
CA GLY A 109 -16.98 3.83 9.44
C GLY A 109 -17.76 3.00 10.45
N ARG A 110 -17.23 1.81 10.78
CA ARG A 110 -17.82 0.79 11.66
C ARG A 110 -19.11 0.14 11.15
#